data_AF-A0A1C5BMX9-F1
#
_entry.id   AF-A0A1C5BMX9-F1
#
_cell.length_a   1.000
_cell.length_b   1.000
_cell.length_c   1.000
_cell.angle_alpha   90.00
_cell.angle_beta   90.00
_cell.angle_gamma   90.00
#
_symmetry.space_group_name_H-M   'P 1'
#
loop_
_entity.id
_entity.type
_entity.pdbx_description
1 polymer ?
#
loop_
_entity_poly.entity_id
_entity_poly.type
_entity_poly.pdbx_seq_one_letter_code
_entity_poly.pdbx_strand_id
1 'polypeptide(L)' 'MNTPVQPIEVLLVEDDPGDELMTREAFEDNKIRNTLHVVRDGQEALDFLYRRGEYTEAPAPTWCCWT' A
#
# COMPACT_ATOMS: atom_id res chain seq x y z
N MET A 1 3.76 28.89 0.25
CA MET A 1 4.07 27.88 -0.78
C MET A 1 3.17 26.70 -0.48
N ASN A 2 2.09 26.50 -1.27
CA ASN A 2 1.16 25.41 -1.04
C ASN A 2 1.72 24.17 -1.76
N THR A 3 2.56 23.40 -1.08
CA THR A 3 3.10 22.16 -1.64
C THR A 3 1.92 21.24 -1.90
N PRO A 4 1.63 20.82 -3.14
CA PRO A 4 0.60 19.83 -3.37
C PRO A 4 1.00 18.58 -2.61
N VAL A 5 0.20 18.21 -1.61
CA VAL A 5 0.33 16.94 -0.90
C VAL A 5 0.08 15.86 -1.94
N GLN A 6 1.17 15.27 -2.45
CA GLN A 6 1.05 14.13 -3.34
C GLN A 6 0.53 12.95 -2.54
N PRO A 7 -0.45 12.20 -3.06
CA PRO A 7 -0.90 10.97 -2.43
C PRO A 7 0.30 10.05 -2.20
N ILE A 8 0.50 9.60 -0.97
CA ILE A 8 1.55 8.62 -0.68
C ILE A 8 0.91 7.25 -0.90
N GLU A 9 1.46 6.52 -1.86
CA GLU A 9 1.08 5.15 -2.16
C GLU A 9 1.89 4.23 -1.25
N VAL A 10 1.22 3.49 -0.36
CA VAL A 10 1.82 2.58 0.62
C VAL A 10 1.43 1.16 0.25
N LEU A 11 2.42 0.28 0.10
CA LEU A 11 2.20 -1.16 -0.08
C LEU A 11 2.46 -1.86 1.25
N LEU A 12 1.44 -2.52 1.80
CA LEU A 12 1.48 -3.35 2.99
C LEU A 12 1.40 -4.82 2.56
N VAL A 13 2.32 -5.64 3.06
CA VAL A 13 2.33 -7.09 2.82
C VAL A 13 1.94 -7.76 4.13
N GLU A 14 0.73 -8.29 4.23
CA GLU A 14 0.23 -8.96 5.44
C GLU A 14 -0.54 -10.24 5.06
N ASP A 15 -0.10 -11.37 5.59
CA ASP A 15 -0.70 -12.68 5.37
C ASP A 15 -1.80 -13.01 6.38
N ASP A 16 -1.85 -12.30 7.51
CA ASP A 16 -2.91 -12.42 8.53
C ASP A 16 -4.07 -11.42 8.28
N PRO A 17 -5.31 -11.91 8.09
CA PRO A 17 -6.46 -11.05 7.82
C PRO A 17 -6.88 -10.18 9.02
N GLY A 18 -6.50 -10.56 10.24
CA GLY A 18 -6.70 -9.75 11.44
C GLY A 18 -5.76 -8.54 11.46
N ASP A 19 -4.50 -8.74 11.11
CA ASP A 19 -3.50 -7.67 11.04
C ASP A 19 -3.75 -6.75 9.83
N GLU A 20 -4.24 -7.29 8.70
CA GLU A 20 -4.74 -6.50 7.55
C GLU A 20 -5.82 -5.50 8.03
N LEU A 21 -6.81 -5.98 8.79
CA LEU A 21 -7.94 -5.15 9.23
C LEU A 21 -7.48 -4.07 10.22
N MET A 22 -6.69 -4.45 11.23
CA MET A 22 -6.17 -3.49 12.21
C MET A 22 -5.33 -2.40 11.55
N THR A 23 -4.49 -2.78 10.58
CA THR A 23 -3.65 -1.83 9.86
C THR A 23 -4.49 -0.93 8.96
N ARG A 24 -5.49 -1.48 8.24
CA ARG A 24 -6.41 -0.67 7.44
C ARG A 24 -7.15 0.36 8.29
N GLU A 25 -7.68 -0.05 9.44
CA GLU A 25 -8.38 0.85 10.37
C GLU A 25 -7.44 1.96 10.89
N ALA A 26 -6.21 1.61 11.29
CA ALA A 26 -5.21 2.57 11.73
C ALA A 26 -4.81 3.57 10.64
N PHE A 27 -4.80 3.16 9.37
CA PHE A 27 -4.53 4.02 8.22
C PHE A 27 -5.73 4.91 7.86
N GLU A 28 -6.96 4.39 7.94
CA GLU A 28 -8.19 5.18 7.72
C GLU A 28 -8.33 6.32 8.74
N ASP A 29 -8.00 6.05 10.01
CA ASP A 29 -8.04 7.05 11.08
C ASP A 29 -7.00 8.17 10.91
N ASN A 30 -5.90 7.91 10.21
CA ASN A 30 -4.82 8.89 10.05
C ASN A 30 -5.12 10.00 9.02
N LYS A 31 -6.21 9.93 8.24
CA LYS A 31 -6.69 10.99 7.31
C LYS A 31 -5.64 11.64 6.39
N ILE A 32 -4.47 11.04 6.23
CA ILE A 32 -3.51 11.45 5.21
C ILE A 32 -4.04 10.84 3.92
N ARG A 33 -4.03 11.60 2.82
CA ARG A 33 -4.56 11.18 1.51
C ARG A 33 -3.68 10.11 0.87
N ASN A 34 -3.40 9.05 1.61
CA ASN A 34 -2.50 7.98 1.26
C ASN A 34 -3.34 6.80 0.80
N THR A 35 -3.00 6.24 -0.35
CA THR A 35 -3.64 5.03 -0.85
C THR A 35 -2.88 3.85 -0.27
N LEU A 36 -3.55 3.05 0.57
CA LEU A 36 -2.98 1.82 1.12
C LEU A 36 -3.35 0.64 0.20
N HIS A 37 -2.35 -0.03 -0.34
CA HIS A 37 -2.48 -1.28 -1.07
C HIS A 37 -2.06 -2.41 -0.16
N VAL A 38 -2.93 -3.40 0.03
CA VAL A 38 -2.61 -4.58 0.84
C VAL A 38 -2.48 -5.76 -0.09
N VAL A 39 -1.39 -6.52 0.08
CA VAL A 39 -1.11 -7.77 -0.62
C VAL A 39 -0.85 -8.85 0.41
N ARG A 40 -1.21 -10.09 0.08
CA ARG A 40 -1.20 -11.21 1.05
C ARG A 40 0.08 -12.01 1.08
N ASP A 41 0.90 -11.84 0.06
CA ASP A 41 2.16 -12.56 -0.04
C ASP A 41 3.23 -11.74 -0.76
N GLY A 42 4.47 -12.18 -0.63
CA GLY A 42 5.61 -11.54 -1.27
C GLY A 42 5.58 -11.61 -2.80
N GLN A 43 4.84 -12.56 -3.39
CA GLN A 43 4.71 -12.67 -4.85
C GLN A 43 3.76 -11.60 -5.40
N GLU A 44 2.61 -11.40 -4.77
CA GLU A 44 1.71 -10.27 -5.03
C GLU A 44 2.42 -8.94 -4.78
N ALA A 45 3.27 -8.84 -3.76
CA ALA A 45 4.07 -7.65 -3.53
C ALA A 45 5.05 -7.35 -4.68
N LEU A 46 5.71 -8.39 -5.20
CA LEU A 46 6.59 -8.27 -6.36
C LEU A 46 5.80 -7.95 -7.63
N ASP A 47 4.65 -8.58 -7.82
CA ASP A 47 3.77 -8.30 -8.96
C ASP A 47 3.22 -6.88 -8.90
N PHE A 48 2.91 -6.36 -7.71
CA PHE A 48 2.56 -4.95 -7.49
C PHE A 48 3.73 -4.02 -7.82
N LEU A 49 4.92 -4.30 -7.28
CA LEU A 49 6.11 -3.47 -7.49
C LEU A 49 6.57 -3.44 -8.94
N TYR A 50 6.51 -4.59 -9.62
CA TYR A 50 6.88 -4.71 -11.03
C TYR A 50 5.72 -4.49 -11.99
N ARG A 51 4.52 -4.15 -11.49
CA ARG A 51 3.28 -3.95 -12.25
C ARG A 51 2.98 -5.11 -13.20
N ARG A 52 2.99 -6.32 -12.66
CA ARG A 52 2.74 -7.58 -13.38
C ARG A 52 1.38 -8.13 -12.98
N GLY A 53 0.82 -8.96 -13.87
CA GLY A 53 -0.48 -9.61 -13.62
C GLY A 53 -1.62 -8.59 -13.46
N GLU A 54 -2.37 -8.74 -12.36
CA GLU A 54 -3.55 -7.91 -12.05
C GLU A 54 -3.19 -6.48 -11.61
N TYR A 55 -1.90 -6.22 -11.31
CA TYR A 55 -1.41 -4.92 -10.82
C TYR A 55 -0.74 -4.07 -11.91
N THR A 56 -1.10 -4.29 -13.18
CA THR A 56 -0.54 -3.55 -14.32
C THR A 56 -0.82 -2.05 -14.28
N GLU A 57 -1.93 -1.64 -13.65
CA GLU A 57 -2.30 -0.24 -13.41
C GLU A 57 -1.93 0.25 -12.00
N ALA A 58 -1.19 -0.55 -11.21
CA ALA A 58 -0.84 -0.17 -9.86
C ALA A 58 0.10 1.06 -9.84
N PRO A 59 -0.22 2.08 -9.03
CA PRO A 59 0.64 3.24 -8.86
C PRO A 59 1.97 2.81 -8.23
N ALA A 60 3.07 3.50 -8.58
CA ALA A 60 4.37 3.16 -7.99
C ALA A 60 4.38 3.59 -6.51
N PRO A 61 4.66 2.68 -5.57
CA PRO A 61 4.71 3.03 -4.15
C PRO A 61 5.89 3.99 -3.91
N THR A 62 5.63 5.07 -3.19
CA THR A 62 6.66 6.06 -2.85
C THR A 62 7.54 5.55 -1.70
N TRP A 63 7.02 4.66 -0.86
CA TRP A 63 7.70 4.05 0.29
C TRP A 63 7.32 2.56 0.40
N CYS A 64 8.30 1.67 0.54
CA CYS A 64 8.10 0.25 0.86
C CYS A 64 8.65 -0.02 2.27
N CYS A 65 7.81 -0.47 3.18
CA CYS A 65 8.21 -0.96 4.49
C CYS A 65 8.08 -2.49 4.48
N TRP A 66 9.21 -3.20 4.55
CA TRP A 66 9.25 -4.65 4.77
C TRP A 66 9.55 -4.87 6.25
N THR A 67 8.58 -5.37 7.00
CA THR A 67 8.80 -5.95 8.34
C THR A 67 8.75 -7.46 8.26
#